data_AF-A0A482WRA6-F1
#
_entry.id   AF-A0A482WRA6-F1
#
_cell.length_a   1.000
_cell.length_b   1.000
_cell.length_c   1.000
_cell.angle_alpha   90.00
_cell.angle_beta   90.00
_cell.angle_gamma   90.00
#
_symmetry.space_group_name_H-M   'P 1'
#
loop_
_entity.id
_entity.type
_entity.pdbx_description
1 polymer ?
#
loop_
_entity_poly.entity_id
_entity_poly.type
_entity_poly.pdbx_seq_one_letter_code
_entity_poly.pdbx_strand_id
1 'polypeptide(L)'
;MDLPKPPQDVELRNIIDKLAQFVARNGPEFEQMTKNKQKGNPKFSFLFGGEHFNYYQYKVTTEQANVACVLMHSVIGLRPIISIKLHVCRLGMQRSHRDCIIS
;
A
#
# COMPACT_ATOMS: atom_id res chain seq x y z
N MET A 1 11.13 5.25 -10.12
CA MET A 1 9.78 4.92 -9.62
C MET A 1 9.06 6.24 -9.61
N ASP A 2 8.15 6.46 -10.54
CA ASP A 2 7.33 7.68 -10.53
C ASP A 2 6.49 7.67 -9.24
N LEU A 3 6.61 8.71 -8.42
CA LEU A 3 5.85 8.79 -7.18
C LEU A 3 4.37 8.95 -7.52
N PRO A 4 3.45 8.22 -6.86
CA PRO A 4 2.03 8.38 -7.13
C PRO A 4 1.60 9.81 -6.82
N LYS A 5 1.02 10.49 -7.82
CA LYS A 5 0.61 11.88 -7.71
C LYS A 5 -0.45 12.03 -6.60
N PRO A 6 -0.22 12.89 -5.60
CA PRO A 6 -1.24 13.15 -4.59
C PRO A 6 -2.46 13.79 -5.24
N PRO A 7 -3.68 13.50 -4.76
CA PRO A 7 -4.86 14.21 -5.21
C PRO A 7 -4.72 15.71 -4.96
N GLN A 8 -5.18 16.53 -5.91
CA GLN A 8 -5.21 17.99 -5.77
C GLN A 8 -6.18 18.41 -4.66
N ASP A 9 -7.23 17.62 -4.48
CA ASP A 9 -8.23 17.83 -3.46
C ASP A 9 -7.71 17.42 -2.07
N VAL A 10 -7.61 18.40 -1.18
CA VAL A 10 -7.06 18.21 0.17
C VAL A 10 -7.99 17.34 1.02
N GLU A 11 -9.31 17.43 0.84
CA GLU A 11 -10.26 16.57 1.55
C GLU A 11 -10.05 15.10 1.17
N LEU A 12 -9.94 14.81 -0.13
CA LEU A 12 -9.69 13.47 -0.66
C LEU A 12 -8.36 12.91 -0.15
N ARG A 13 -7.30 13.73 -0.14
CA ARG A 13 -6.00 13.34 0.44
C ARG A 13 -6.15 12.93 1.90
N ASN A 14 -6.86 13.72 2.69
CA ASN A 14 -7.08 13.45 4.11
C ASN A 14 -7.92 12.18 4.33
N ILE A 15 -8.90 11.91 3.47
CA ILE A 15 -9.71 10.68 3.52
C ILE A 15 -8.82 9.46 3.24
N ILE A 16 -8.00 9.52 2.19
CA ILE A 16 -7.07 8.44 1.82
C ILE A 16 -6.07 8.18 2.94
N ASP A 17 -5.47 9.23 3.50
CA ASP A 17 -4.47 9.12 4.57
C ASP A 17 -5.07 8.50 5.84
N LYS A 18 -6.23 8.99 6.28
CA LYS A 18 -6.97 8.42 7.43
C LYS A 18 -7.33 6.96 7.20
N LEU A 19 -7.82 6.63 6.01
CA LEU A 19 -8.20 5.24 5.70
C LEU A 19 -6.98 4.33 5.64
N ALA A 20 -5.88 4.80 5.06
CA ALA A 20 -4.62 4.05 4.98
C ALA A 20 -4.09 3.74 6.37
N GLN A 21 -4.06 4.73 7.27
CA GLN A 21 -3.67 4.53 8.67
C GLN A 21 -4.60 3.55 9.39
N PHE A 22 -5.91 3.65 9.14
CA PHE A 22 -6.90 2.79 9.76
C PHE A 22 -6.73 1.33 9.31
N VAL A 23 -6.61 1.08 8.01
CA VAL A 23 -6.38 -0.25 7.43
C VAL A 23 -5.01 -0.80 7.81
N ALA A 24 -3.99 0.05 7.93
CA ALA A 24 -2.66 -0.38 8.38
C ALA A 24 -2.64 -0.88 9.82
N ARG A 25 -3.48 -0.30 10.69
CA ARG A 25 -3.58 -0.68 12.11
C ARG A 25 -4.51 -1.86 12.35
N ASN A 26 -5.65 -1.90 11.66
CA ASN A 26 -6.72 -2.88 11.91
C ASN A 26 -6.68 -4.07 10.96
N GLY A 27 -5.90 -3.99 9.88
CA GLY A 27 -5.77 -5.04 8.88
C GLY A 27 -6.68 -4.87 7.65
N PRO A 28 -6.51 -5.77 6.66
CA PRO A 28 -7.19 -5.70 5.36
C PRO A 28 -8.69 -5.99 5.41
N GLU A 29 -9.19 -6.65 6.46
CA GLU A 29 -10.62 -6.90 6.66
C GLU A 29 -11.41 -5.59 6.73
N PHE A 30 -10.81 -4.55 7.32
CA PHE A 30 -11.45 -3.25 7.46
C PHE A 30 -11.55 -2.49 6.13
N GLU A 31 -10.63 -2.75 5.21
CA GLU A 31 -10.73 -2.22 3.84
C GLU A 31 -11.98 -2.76 3.16
N GLN A 32 -12.22 -4.07 3.25
CA GLN A 32 -13.41 -4.71 2.67
C GLN A 32 -14.71 -4.20 3.29
N MET A 33 -14.72 -4.04 4.62
CA MET A 33 -15.87 -3.48 5.33
C MET A 33 -16.16 -2.04 4.90
N THR A 34 -15.12 -1.21 4.74
CA THR A 34 -15.24 0.17 4.27
C THR A 34 -15.73 0.22 2.82
N LYS A 35 -15.19 -0.64 1.94
CA LYS A 35 -15.68 -0.83 0.57
C LYS A 35 -17.17 -1.12 0.56
N ASN A 36 -17.63 -2.10 1.33
CA ASN A 36 -19.05 -2.46 1.34
C ASN A 36 -19.93 -1.32 1.88
N LYS A 37 -19.51 -0.64 2.95
CA LYS A 37 -20.27 0.48 3.53
C LYS A 37 -20.33 1.72 2.63
N GLN A 38 -19.27 2.00 1.88
CA GLN A 38 -19.12 3.21 1.07
C GLN A 38 -19.33 2.95 -0.43
N LYS A 39 -19.96 1.82 -0.80
CA LYS A 39 -20.15 1.38 -2.21
C LYS A 39 -20.94 2.36 -3.10
N GLY A 40 -21.53 3.42 -2.57
CA GLY A 40 -22.20 4.47 -3.33
C GLY A 40 -21.58 5.87 -3.18
N ASN A 41 -20.44 5.99 -2.48
CA ASN A 41 -19.87 7.30 -2.17
C ASN A 41 -18.76 7.66 -3.17
N PRO A 42 -18.90 8.74 -3.95
CA PRO A 42 -17.88 9.15 -4.90
C PRO A 42 -16.54 9.50 -4.23
N LYS A 43 -16.56 9.92 -2.96
CA LYS A 43 -15.33 10.18 -2.18
C LYS A 43 -14.50 8.92 -1.92
N PHE A 44 -15.10 7.73 -1.97
CA PHE A 44 -14.42 6.43 -1.82
C PHE A 44 -14.29 5.67 -3.14
N SER A 45 -14.57 6.32 -4.27
CA SER A 45 -14.42 5.71 -5.60
C SER A 45 -13.03 5.12 -5.83
N PHE A 46 -11.98 5.75 -5.27
CA PHE A 46 -10.60 5.27 -5.35
C PHE A 46 -10.40 3.84 -4.81
N LEU A 47 -11.26 3.35 -3.91
CA LEU A 47 -11.19 1.98 -3.40
C LEU A 47 -11.59 0.93 -4.45
N PHE A 48 -12.43 1.30 -5.40
CA PHE A 48 -12.95 0.41 -6.44
C PHE A 48 -12.11 0.45 -7.72
N GLY A 49 -10.95 1.09 -7.67
CA GLY A 49 -10.14 1.41 -8.83
C GLY A 49 -10.33 2.87 -9.25
N GLY A 50 -9.29 3.45 -9.85
CA GLY A 50 -9.27 4.85 -10.25
C GLY A 50 -7.87 5.46 -10.16
N GLU A 51 -7.77 6.75 -10.47
CA GLU A 51 -6.50 7.47 -10.55
C GLU A 51 -5.73 7.49 -9.21
N HIS A 52 -6.44 7.54 -8.09
CA HIS A 52 -5.86 7.63 -6.75
C HIS A 52 -5.65 6.28 -6.04
N PHE A 53 -5.97 5.16 -6.70
CA PHE A 53 -5.78 3.83 -6.13
C PHE A 53 -4.30 3.55 -5.83
N ASN A 54 -3.39 3.92 -6.74
CA ASN A 54 -1.95 3.76 -6.55
C ASN A 54 -1.41 4.56 -5.36
N TYR A 55 -1.91 5.78 -5.17
CA TYR A 55 -1.54 6.63 -4.02
C TYR A 55 -2.03 6.02 -2.70
N TYR A 56 -3.27 5.54 -2.68
CA TYR A 56 -3.82 4.81 -1.52
C TYR A 56 -2.99 3.58 -1.17
N GLN A 57 -2.66 2.72 -2.14
CA GLN A 57 -1.84 1.52 -1.89
C GLN A 57 -0.47 1.87 -1.32
N TYR A 58 0.23 2.85 -1.92
CA TYR A 58 1.51 3.33 -1.43
C TYR A 58 1.42 3.81 0.02
N LYS A 59 0.38 4.58 0.35
CA LYS A 59 0.12 5.06 1.71
C LYS A 59 -0.15 3.92 2.68
N VAL A 60 -1.03 2.97 2.33
CA VAL A 60 -1.33 1.79 3.17
C VAL A 60 -0.04 1.01 3.46
N THR A 61 0.78 0.72 2.45
CA THR A 61 2.04 -0.01 2.64
C THR A 61 3.02 0.76 3.52
N THR A 62 3.11 2.08 3.36
CA THR A 62 3.97 2.94 4.20
C THR A 62 3.51 2.91 5.67
N GLU A 63 2.21 3.09 5.91
CA GLU A 63 1.65 3.04 7.27
C GLU A 63 1.75 1.63 7.87
N GLN A 64 1.56 0.57 7.07
CA GLN A 64 1.72 -0.82 7.52
C GLN A 64 3.16 -1.13 7.90
N ALA A 65 4.14 -0.66 7.13
CA ALA A 65 5.55 -0.81 7.47
C ALA A 65 5.89 -0.12 8.79
N ASN A 66 5.31 1.06 9.05
CA ASN A 66 5.46 1.76 10.33
C ASN A 66 4.85 0.96 11.49
N VAL A 67 3.65 0.40 11.32
CA VAL A 67 2.99 -0.43 12.34
C VAL A 67 3.75 -1.74 12.57
N ALA A 68 4.19 -2.42 11.51
CA ALA A 68 4.93 -3.67 11.60
C ALA A 68 6.31 -3.50 12.27
N CYS A 69 7.00 -2.38 12.02
CA CYS A 69 8.25 -2.04 12.71
C CYS A 69 8.06 -1.90 14.23
N VAL A 70 6.93 -1.33 14.67
CA VAL A 70 6.61 -1.17 16.10
C VAL A 70 6.22 -2.51 16.74
N LEU A 71 5.47 -3.36 16.04
CA LEU A 71 5.06 -4.68 16.56
C LEU A 71 6.21 -5.70 16.61
N MET A 72 7.22 -5.55 15.75
CA MET A 72 8.42 -6.40 15.76
C MET A 72 9.36 -6.14 16.95
N HIS A 73 9.30 -4.97 17.62
CA HIS A 73 10.16 -4.65 18.76
C HIS A 73 9.67 -5.24 20.11
N SER A 74 8.41 -5.62 20.25
CA SER A 74 7.87 -6.05 21.55
C SER A 74 7.93 -7.56 21.81
N VAL A 75 8.23 -8.40 20.82
CA VAL A 75 8.08 -9.86 20.97
C VAL A 75 9.36 -10.65 21.20
N ILE A 76 10.57 -10.15 20.86
CA ILE A 76 11.80 -10.93 21.07
C ILE A 76 12.99 -9.98 21.29
N GLY A 77 13.63 -10.05 22.46
CA GLY A 77 14.91 -9.40 22.78
C GLY A 77 16.12 -9.96 22.02
N LEU A 78 15.99 -10.23 20.72
CA LEU A 78 17.11 -10.50 19.82
C LEU A 78 16.97 -9.58 18.62
N ARG A 79 18.03 -8.81 18.34
CA ARG A 79 18.20 -8.11 17.06
C ARG A 79 18.02 -9.14 15.93
N PRO A 80 16.98 -9.05 15.09
CA PRO A 80 17.04 -9.69 13.79
C PRO A 80 17.68 -8.69 12.83
N ILE A 81 18.70 -9.16 12.14
CA ILE A 81 19.24 -8.53 10.95
C ILE A 81 18.07 -8.41 9.97
N ILE A 82 17.41 -7.24 9.93
CA ILE A 82 16.29 -6.94 9.01
C ILE A 82 16.83 -6.82 7.59
N SER A 83 17.16 -7.98 7.02
CA SER A 83 17.45 -8.19 5.63
C SER A 83 16.63 -9.38 5.15
N ILE A 84 15.29 -9.24 5.11
CA ILE A 84 14.43 -10.15 4.35
C ILE A 84 13.29 -9.37 3.70
N LYS A 85 13.52 -8.97 2.44
CA LYS A 85 12.54 -8.77 1.37
C LYS A 85 11.47 -7.66 1.48
N LEU A 86 11.91 -6.40 1.56
CA LEU A 86 11.26 -5.30 0.82
C LEU A 86 11.68 -5.29 -0.67
N HIS A 87 12.40 -6.32 -1.15
CA HIS A 87 13.01 -6.33 -2.48
C HIS A 87 12.44 -7.39 -3.46
N VAL A 88 11.54 -8.29 -3.04
CA VAL A 88 11.01 -9.34 -3.93
C VAL A 88 9.49 -9.47 -3.82
N CYS A 89 8.79 -8.37 -4.07
CA CYS A 89 7.42 -8.39 -4.60
C CYS A 89 7.24 -7.27 -5.62
N ARG A 90 8.29 -7.04 -6.42
CA ARG A 90 8.33 -6.19 -7.62
C ARG A 90 8.72 -7.04 -8.83
N LEU A 91 8.12 -8.23 -8.94
CA LEU A 91 8.24 -9.10 -10.11
C LEU A 91 6.83 -9.50 -10.54
N GLY A 92 6.15 -8.54 -11.15
CA GLY A 92 4.84 -8.74 -11.76
C GLY A 92 4.53 -7.76 -12.90
N MET A 93 5.49 -6.92 -13.32
CA MET A 93 5.34 -6.11 -14.52
C MET A 93 6.32 -6.62 -15.58
N GLN A 94 5.81 -7.53 -16.39
CA GLN A 94 6.32 -7.90 -17.70
C GLN A 94 6.82 -6.67 -18.47
N ARG A 95 8.08 -6.68 -18.92
CA ARG A 95 8.44 -6.44 -20.33
C ARG A 95 9.95 -6.58 -20.56
N SER A 96 10.26 -7.68 -21.25
CA SER A 96 11.18 -7.71 -22.38
C SER A 96 12.67 -7.47 -22.11
N HIS A 97 13.37 -8.48 -21.59
CA HIS A 97 14.75 -8.74 -22.00
C HIS A 97 14.70 -9.81 -23.09
N ARG A 98 14.42 -9.35 -24.31
CA ARG A 98 14.56 -10.17 -25.50
C ARG A 98 16.06 -10.28 -25.83
N ASP A 99 16.46 -11.52 -26.07
CA ASP A 99 17.62 -11.95 -26.85
C ASP A 99 19.00 -11.90 -26.17
N CYS A 100 19.32 -13.00 -25.48
CA CYS A 100 20.70 -13.49 -25.44
C CYS A 100 20.68 -15.01 -25.34
N ILE A 101 20.51 -15.72 -26.47
CA ILE A 101 21.12 -17.03 -26.77
C ILE A 101 21.26 -17.13 -28.31
N ILE A 102 22.39 -17.68 -28.76
CA ILE A 102 22.84 -18.07 -30.12
C ILE A 102 23.68 -17.04 -30.90
N SER A 103 24.99 -16.99 -30.61
CA SER A 103 26.05 -17.53 -31.50
C SER A 103 27.40 -17.51 -30.79
#